data_AF-A0A8T1Q2N1-F1
#
_entry.id   AF-A0A8T1Q2N1-F1
#
_cell.length_a   1.000
_cell.length_b   1.000
_cell.length_c   1.000
_cell.angle_alpha   90.00
_cell.angle_beta   90.00
_cell.angle_gamma   90.00
#
_symmetry.space_group_name_H-M   'P 1'
#
loop_
_entity.id
_entity.type
_entity.pdbx_description
1 polymer ?
#
loop_
_entity_poly.entity_id
_entity_poly.type
_entity_poly.pdbx_seq_one_letter_code
_entity_poly.pdbx_strand_id
1 'polypeptide(L)'
;MRMIDLGSQRGPALHIMDTATSVECGREVRFRRSFRSLVECMVPCCGFQPTDSLSSDTESTHSFSSSSTVTGTFFGYRKGRVSFCLQDDTRSSPLLLLEFAVPTAYLAREMQHGVLRIALECGRQKEMMISCSLFNVPVWSMYCNGRKVGFAIRRQMTASDVAVLKQMQTVSVGAGVLPAVGPNKSEVDGDGGGDLLYLRAGFERVVGSVDSESFHMINPVGSSGQELSIFLLRS
;
A
#
# COMPACT_ATOMS: atom_id res chain seq x y z
N MET A 1 43.82 -49.62 62.57
CA MET A 1 43.41 -51.05 62.59
C MET A 1 42.37 -51.23 61.49
N ARG A 2 42.61 -52.21 60.62
CA ARG A 2 41.77 -52.73 59.51
C ARG A 2 41.63 -51.90 58.23
N MET A 3 42.29 -52.45 57.22
CA MET A 3 42.13 -52.29 55.78
C MET A 3 40.70 -52.60 55.31
N ILE A 4 40.31 -52.09 54.14
CA ILE A 4 40.09 -52.90 52.92
C ILE A 4 40.10 -51.94 51.72
N ASP A 5 41.04 -52.17 50.82
CA ASP A 5 41.01 -51.78 49.41
C ASP A 5 40.81 -53.08 48.63
N LEU A 6 39.82 -53.09 47.73
CA LEU A 6 39.63 -54.02 46.61
C LEU A 6 38.67 -53.25 45.67
N GLY A 7 39.02 -52.80 44.47
CA GLY A 7 40.07 -53.21 43.59
C GLY A 7 39.46 -53.36 42.19
N SER A 8 40.02 -52.63 41.23
CA SER A 8 40.03 -52.94 39.80
C SER A 8 38.72 -52.77 39.01
N GLN A 9 38.75 -51.93 37.97
CA GLN A 9 39.01 -52.39 36.59
C GLN A 9 39.15 -51.19 35.64
N ARG A 10 40.39 -51.02 35.17
CA ARG A 10 40.84 -50.76 33.78
C ARG A 10 39.95 -49.89 32.86
N GLY A 11 40.45 -48.67 32.59
CA GLY A 11 41.24 -48.37 31.38
C GLY A 11 40.52 -48.27 30.02
N PRO A 12 41.05 -47.47 29.07
CA PRO A 12 40.28 -46.79 28.02
C PRO A 12 40.27 -47.54 26.68
N ALA A 13 39.29 -47.28 25.82
CA ALA A 13 39.36 -47.63 24.41
C ALA A 13 38.60 -46.60 23.56
N LEU A 14 39.37 -45.71 22.93
CA LEU A 14 39.00 -45.01 21.71
C LEU A 14 38.77 -46.04 20.60
N HIS A 15 37.68 -45.91 19.86
CA HIS A 15 37.58 -46.43 18.50
C HIS A 15 37.11 -45.30 17.58
N ILE A 16 37.97 -44.99 16.61
CA ILE A 16 37.83 -44.00 15.55
C ILE A 16 37.52 -44.78 14.26
N MET A 17 36.45 -44.33 13.59
CA MET A 17 36.10 -44.31 12.15
C MET A 17 36.12 -45.60 11.30
N ASP A 18 35.02 -45.84 10.57
CA ASP A 18 35.00 -45.61 9.11
C ASP A 18 33.57 -45.63 8.49
N THR A 19 33.28 -44.61 7.66
CA THR A 19 32.41 -44.52 6.45
C THR A 19 31.08 -45.32 6.35
N ALA A 20 29.95 -44.84 5.78
CA ALA A 20 29.75 -43.96 4.63
C ALA A 20 28.45 -43.13 4.73
N THR A 21 28.46 -41.99 4.04
CA THR A 21 27.36 -41.06 3.81
C THR A 21 26.27 -41.67 2.93
N SER A 22 25.05 -41.84 3.45
CA SER A 22 23.85 -41.92 2.62
C SER A 22 23.09 -40.60 2.69
N VAL A 23 23.12 -39.88 1.57
CA VAL A 23 22.27 -38.73 1.29
C VAL A 23 20.94 -39.28 0.80
N GLU A 24 19.84 -39.01 1.51
CA GLU A 24 18.50 -39.15 0.93
C GLU A 24 17.82 -37.79 0.92
N CYS A 25 17.62 -37.31 -0.31
CA CYS A 25 17.02 -36.05 -0.66
C CYS A 25 15.52 -36.25 -0.83
N GLY A 26 14.72 -35.64 0.05
CA GLY A 26 13.27 -35.64 -0.02
C GLY A 26 12.71 -34.24 0.25
N ARG A 27 12.62 -33.44 -0.82
CA ARG A 27 11.82 -32.20 -1.02
C ARG A 27 10.38 -32.38 -0.48
N GLU A 28 9.61 -31.37 -0.05
CA GLU A 28 9.76 -29.91 -0.14
C GLU A 28 8.84 -29.20 0.91
N VAL A 29 9.48 -28.40 1.77
CA VAL A 29 9.20 -26.98 2.08
C VAL A 29 7.79 -26.54 2.55
N ARG A 30 7.63 -26.58 3.87
CA ARG A 30 7.18 -25.48 4.75
C ARG A 30 6.93 -24.13 4.05
N PHE A 31 5.67 -23.77 3.82
CA PHE A 31 5.28 -22.41 3.45
C PHE A 31 5.14 -21.52 4.69
N ARG A 32 6.25 -21.24 5.37
CA ARG A 32 6.39 -20.09 6.28
C ARG A 32 7.31 -19.08 5.61
N ARG A 33 6.80 -18.34 4.62
CA ARG A 33 7.49 -17.15 4.10
C ARG A 33 7.06 -15.93 4.90
N SER A 34 7.96 -15.62 5.83
CA SER A 34 8.10 -14.39 6.58
C SER A 34 7.86 -13.13 5.74
N PHE A 35 7.20 -12.14 6.37
CA PHE A 35 7.00 -10.76 5.94
C PHE A 35 8.32 -9.99 5.75
N ARG A 36 9.13 -10.35 4.75
CA ARG A 36 10.37 -9.62 4.38
C ARG A 36 10.45 -9.20 2.91
N SER A 37 9.34 -9.26 2.16
CA SER A 37 9.35 -8.98 0.71
C SER A 37 8.79 -7.60 0.33
N LEU A 38 9.05 -6.56 1.13
CA LEU A 38 8.79 -5.16 0.72
C LEU A 38 10.04 -4.27 0.80
N VAL A 39 11.21 -4.82 1.20
CA VAL A 39 12.43 -4.02 1.40
C VAL A 39 13.54 -4.36 0.37
N GLU A 40 13.36 -5.39 -0.47
CA GLU A 40 14.39 -5.82 -1.44
C GLU A 40 14.09 -5.53 -2.91
N CYS A 41 13.04 -4.78 -3.25
CA CYS A 41 12.88 -4.24 -4.62
C CYS A 41 13.59 -2.88 -4.83
N MET A 42 14.49 -2.49 -3.93
CA MET A 42 15.28 -1.25 -4.06
C MET A 42 16.69 -1.55 -4.59
N VAL A 43 16.79 -1.89 -5.88
CA VAL A 43 18.03 -1.68 -6.66
C VAL A 43 17.64 -1.27 -8.08
N PRO A 44 17.99 -0.06 -8.55
CA PRO A 44 17.80 0.32 -9.94
C PRO A 44 18.92 -0.31 -10.78
N CYS A 45 18.62 -1.37 -11.51
CA CYS A 45 19.53 -1.88 -12.54
C CYS A 45 19.36 -1.05 -13.81
N CYS A 46 20.19 -0.02 -13.94
CA CYS A 46 20.41 0.69 -15.20
C CYS A 46 20.94 -0.29 -16.26
N GLY A 47 20.22 -0.40 -17.38
CA GLY A 47 20.64 -1.14 -18.56
C GLY A 47 19.91 -0.60 -19.78
N PHE A 48 20.53 0.36 -20.46
CA PHE A 48 20.10 0.82 -21.79
C PHE A 48 20.26 -0.30 -22.82
N GLN A 49 19.26 -0.53 -23.67
CA GLN A 49 19.43 -0.61 -25.13
C GLN A 49 18.09 -0.29 -25.85
N PRO A 50 18.11 0.46 -26.97
CA PRO A 50 16.94 0.75 -27.80
C PRO A 50 16.80 -0.27 -28.94
N THR A 51 15.58 -0.55 -29.40
CA THR A 51 15.32 -1.03 -30.77
C THR A 51 13.87 -0.75 -31.19
N ASP A 52 13.74 -0.39 -32.47
CA ASP A 52 12.63 0.32 -33.10
C ASP A 52 11.42 -0.53 -33.52
N SER A 53 10.29 0.20 -33.66
CA SER A 53 9.20 0.06 -34.66
C SER A 53 8.24 -1.14 -34.59
N LEU A 54 6.93 -0.88 -34.44
CA LEU A 54 6.01 -0.68 -35.58
C LEU A 54 4.64 -0.18 -35.08
N SER A 55 4.15 0.88 -35.71
CA SER A 55 2.84 1.49 -35.48
C SER A 55 1.69 0.58 -35.94
N SER A 56 0.62 0.54 -35.16
CA SER A 56 -0.70 0.13 -35.64
C SER A 56 -1.70 1.16 -35.15
N ASP A 57 -2.04 2.07 -36.05
CA ASP A 57 -3.03 3.13 -35.84
C ASP A 57 -4.41 2.50 -35.66
N THR A 58 -4.94 2.56 -34.44
CA THR A 58 -6.35 2.35 -34.19
C THR A 58 -6.94 3.70 -33.84
N GLU A 59 -7.78 4.23 -34.73
CA GLU A 59 -8.51 5.48 -34.53
C GLU A 59 -9.31 5.44 -33.23
N SER A 60 -8.84 6.18 -32.22
CA SER A 60 -9.62 6.51 -31.04
C SER A 60 -10.41 7.78 -31.33
N THR A 61 -11.73 7.66 -31.38
CA THR A 61 -12.66 8.78 -31.29
C THR A 61 -12.34 9.57 -30.02
N HIS A 62 -11.58 10.65 -30.14
CA HIS A 62 -11.25 11.53 -29.02
C HIS A 62 -12.52 12.29 -28.60
N SER A 63 -13.32 11.68 -27.73
CA SER A 63 -14.03 12.47 -26.71
C SER A 63 -12.95 13.28 -25.98
N PHE A 64 -13.06 14.60 -26.02
CA PHE A 64 -12.15 15.54 -25.35
C PHE A 64 -12.20 15.37 -23.83
N SER A 65 -11.74 14.24 -23.29
CA SER A 65 -11.40 14.15 -21.88
C SER A 65 -10.06 14.84 -21.72
N SER A 66 -10.05 16.03 -21.09
CA SER A 66 -8.82 16.62 -20.59
C SER A 66 -8.24 15.68 -19.53
N SER A 67 -7.34 14.78 -19.91
CA SER A 67 -6.63 13.94 -18.95
C SER A 67 -5.54 14.80 -18.32
N SER A 68 -5.54 14.85 -16.99
CA SER A 68 -4.48 15.50 -16.21
C SER A 68 -3.87 14.49 -15.25
N THR A 69 -2.63 14.70 -14.85
CA THR A 69 -2.01 13.87 -13.81
C THR A 69 -2.15 14.54 -12.46
N VAL A 70 -2.54 13.77 -11.45
CA VAL A 70 -2.64 14.21 -10.06
C VAL A 70 -1.89 13.24 -9.16
N THR A 71 -1.53 13.66 -7.96
CA THR A 71 -0.88 12.80 -6.96
C THR A 71 -1.89 12.30 -5.94
N GLY A 72 -2.01 10.99 -5.81
CA GLY A 72 -2.83 10.33 -4.79
C GLY A 72 -1.95 9.76 -3.69
N THR A 73 -2.34 9.97 -2.43
CA THR A 73 -1.64 9.41 -1.26
C THR A 73 -2.65 8.74 -0.32
N PHE A 74 -2.52 7.43 -0.13
CA PHE A 74 -3.16 6.69 0.94
C PHE A 74 -2.21 6.65 2.13
N PHE A 75 -2.72 6.91 3.33
CA PHE A 75 -1.93 6.78 4.54
C PHE A 75 -2.82 6.41 5.73
N GLY A 76 -2.29 5.67 6.68
CA GLY A 76 -3.04 5.27 7.86
C GLY A 76 -2.22 4.39 8.80
N TYR A 77 -2.54 4.44 10.08
CA TYR A 77 -1.91 3.57 11.06
C TYR A 77 -2.28 2.11 10.79
N ARG A 78 -1.39 1.18 11.13
CA ARG A 78 -1.60 -0.26 10.89
C ARG A 78 -2.90 -0.82 11.49
N LYS A 79 -3.31 -0.32 12.66
CA LYS A 79 -4.59 -0.64 13.33
C LYS A 79 -5.66 0.44 13.17
N GLY A 80 -5.41 1.44 12.33
CA GLY A 80 -6.29 2.58 12.11
C GLY A 80 -7.11 2.50 10.83
N ARG A 81 -7.78 3.62 10.54
CA ARG A 81 -8.49 3.86 9.28
C ARG A 81 -7.56 4.48 8.24
N VAL A 82 -7.95 4.36 6.97
CA VAL A 82 -7.21 4.94 5.85
C VAL A 82 -7.66 6.39 5.62
N SER A 83 -6.69 7.27 5.44
CA SER A 83 -6.88 8.59 4.84
C SER A 83 -6.40 8.56 3.39
N PHE A 84 -7.20 9.08 2.48
CA PHE A 84 -6.87 9.24 1.06
C PHE A 84 -6.85 10.72 0.69
N CYS A 85 -5.73 11.18 0.16
CA CYS A 85 -5.49 12.56 -0.21
C CYS A 85 -5.19 12.67 -1.71
N LEU A 86 -5.80 13.66 -2.37
CA LEU A 86 -5.57 13.98 -3.79
C LEU A 86 -5.01 15.39 -3.93
N GLN A 87 -3.87 15.54 -4.60
CA GLN A 87 -3.16 16.81 -4.81
C GLN A 87 -2.85 17.03 -6.29
N ASP A 88 -3.13 18.22 -6.82
CA ASP A 88 -2.59 18.64 -8.14
C ASP A 88 -1.08 18.91 -8.05
N ASP A 89 -0.67 19.67 -7.01
CA ASP A 89 0.73 19.91 -6.66
C ASP A 89 0.99 19.39 -5.24
N THR A 90 2.05 18.63 -5.09
CA THR A 90 2.54 18.08 -3.82
C THR A 90 2.78 19.13 -2.74
N ARG A 91 3.00 20.39 -3.13
CA ARG A 91 3.25 21.53 -2.25
C ARG A 91 2.01 22.37 -1.95
N SER A 92 0.91 22.14 -2.65
CA SER A 92 -0.34 22.88 -2.47
C SER A 92 -1.30 22.16 -1.51
N SER A 93 -2.35 22.87 -1.09
CA SER A 93 -3.47 22.28 -0.36
C SER A 93 -4.15 21.21 -1.23
N PRO A 94 -4.52 20.04 -0.69
CA PRO A 94 -5.21 19.00 -1.44
C PRO A 94 -6.54 19.45 -1.98
N LEU A 95 -6.87 18.91 -3.15
CA LEU A 95 -8.21 18.98 -3.73
C LEU A 95 -9.22 18.27 -2.83
N LEU A 96 -8.81 17.15 -2.24
CA LEU A 96 -9.68 16.26 -1.49
C LEU A 96 -8.87 15.51 -0.42
N LEU A 97 -9.44 15.43 0.78
CA LEU A 97 -9.00 14.54 1.85
C LEU A 97 -10.20 13.76 2.38
N LEU A 98 -10.16 12.44 2.20
CA LEU A 98 -11.17 11.51 2.67
C LEU A 98 -10.62 10.63 3.77
N GLU A 99 -11.44 10.35 4.78
CA GLU A 99 -11.24 9.25 5.70
C GLU A 99 -12.17 8.10 5.33
N PHE A 100 -11.61 6.92 5.07
CA PHE A 100 -12.38 5.72 4.81
C PHE A 100 -12.75 5.03 6.11
N ALA A 101 -13.98 4.56 6.23
CA ALA A 101 -14.42 3.75 7.37
C ALA A 101 -13.72 2.37 7.44
N VAL A 102 -13.02 1.95 6.38
CA VAL A 102 -12.31 0.66 6.33
C VAL A 102 -10.95 0.72 7.04
N PRO A 103 -10.55 -0.36 7.74
CA PRO A 103 -9.22 -0.47 8.32
C PRO A 103 -8.11 -0.47 7.25
N THR A 104 -6.93 0.06 7.58
CA THR A 104 -5.76 0.02 6.70
C THR A 104 -5.39 -1.41 6.27
N ALA A 105 -5.49 -2.37 7.19
CA ALA A 105 -5.24 -3.77 6.90
C ALA A 105 -6.22 -4.38 5.88
N TYR A 106 -7.48 -3.91 5.86
CA TYR A 106 -8.46 -4.35 4.87
C TYR A 106 -8.04 -3.90 3.48
N LEU A 107 -7.74 -2.61 3.31
CA LEU A 107 -7.35 -2.06 2.01
C LEU A 107 -6.05 -2.70 1.49
N ALA A 108 -5.06 -2.90 2.36
CA ALA A 108 -3.82 -3.58 2.01
C ALA A 108 -4.07 -5.02 1.54
N ARG A 109 -5.00 -5.75 2.16
CA ARG A 109 -5.39 -7.10 1.71
C ARG A 109 -6.06 -7.08 0.35
N GLU A 110 -6.94 -6.11 0.09
CA GLU A 110 -7.58 -6.00 -1.23
C GLU A 110 -6.55 -5.73 -2.34
N MET A 111 -5.53 -4.90 -2.07
CA MET A 111 -4.45 -4.61 -3.02
C MET A 111 -3.60 -5.85 -3.38
N GLN A 112 -3.45 -6.82 -2.47
CA GLN A 112 -2.64 -8.04 -2.71
C GLN A 112 -3.14 -8.90 -3.89
N HIS A 113 -4.39 -8.73 -4.32
CA HIS A 113 -4.95 -9.47 -5.45
C HIS A 113 -4.61 -8.84 -6.82
N GLY A 114 -3.77 -7.80 -6.86
CA GLY A 114 -3.31 -7.15 -8.08
C GLY A 114 -4.27 -6.11 -8.65
N VAL A 115 -5.59 -6.25 -8.44
CA VAL A 115 -6.59 -5.28 -8.92
C VAL A 115 -7.47 -4.78 -7.78
N LEU A 116 -7.55 -3.45 -7.63
CA LEU A 116 -8.44 -2.78 -6.70
C LEU A 116 -9.17 -1.62 -7.38
N ARG A 117 -10.50 -1.70 -7.39
CA ARG A 117 -11.39 -0.63 -7.85
C ARG A 117 -12.17 -0.09 -6.65
N ILE A 118 -11.94 1.17 -6.32
CA ILE A 118 -12.67 1.88 -5.26
C ILE A 118 -13.72 2.76 -5.92
N ALA A 119 -15.00 2.50 -5.67
CA ALA A 119 -16.06 3.43 -6.09
C ALA A 119 -16.59 4.18 -4.87
N LEU A 120 -16.70 5.49 -5.02
CA LEU A 120 -17.27 6.40 -4.04
C LEU A 120 -18.53 7.01 -4.67
N GLU A 121 -19.67 6.61 -4.14
CA GLU A 121 -20.98 6.98 -4.68
C GLU A 121 -21.73 7.90 -3.72
N CYS A 122 -22.36 8.93 -4.27
CA CYS A 122 -23.31 9.78 -3.53
C CYS A 122 -24.60 9.95 -4.34
N GLY A 123 -25.73 9.99 -3.66
CA GLY A 123 -27.04 10.19 -4.31
C GLY A 123 -27.42 11.68 -4.36
N ARG A 124 -28.12 12.12 -5.40
CA ARG A 124 -28.61 13.50 -5.63
C ARG A 124 -29.62 14.07 -4.60
N GLN A 125 -29.73 13.52 -3.40
CA GLN A 125 -30.85 13.75 -2.48
C GLN A 125 -31.05 15.22 -2.01
N LYS A 126 -30.14 16.15 -2.32
CA LYS A 126 -30.31 17.58 -2.03
C LYS A 126 -29.89 18.40 -3.25
N GLU A 127 -30.68 19.41 -3.61
CA GLU A 127 -30.37 20.35 -4.71
C GLU A 127 -28.96 20.97 -4.58
N MET A 128 -28.53 21.27 -3.35
CA MET A 128 -27.16 21.74 -3.05
C MET A 128 -26.05 20.75 -3.42
N MET A 129 -26.33 19.44 -3.44
CA MET A 129 -25.35 18.43 -3.85
C MET A 129 -25.23 18.35 -5.37
N ILE A 130 -26.27 18.70 -6.12
CA ILE A 130 -26.28 18.63 -7.59
C ILE A 130 -25.32 19.65 -8.19
N SER A 131 -25.18 20.82 -7.57
CA SER A 131 -24.34 21.92 -8.08
C SER A 131 -22.93 21.98 -7.49
N CYS A 132 -22.62 21.21 -6.44
CA CYS A 132 -21.30 21.26 -5.83
C CYS A 132 -20.30 20.38 -6.60
N SER A 133 -19.02 20.75 -6.62
CA SER A 133 -17.95 19.89 -7.12
C SER A 133 -17.96 18.53 -6.40
N LEU A 134 -17.62 17.44 -7.10
CA LEU A 134 -17.46 16.11 -6.48
C LEU A 134 -16.49 16.18 -5.28
N PHE A 135 -15.41 16.96 -5.37
CA PHE A 135 -14.48 17.13 -4.25
C PHE A 135 -15.08 17.79 -3.00
N ASN A 136 -16.26 18.40 -3.12
CA ASN A 136 -16.98 19.01 -2.00
C ASN A 136 -18.03 18.12 -1.34
N VAL A 137 -18.31 16.94 -1.90
CA VAL A 137 -19.28 15.99 -1.33
C VAL A 137 -18.79 15.53 0.05
N PRO A 138 -19.62 15.66 1.11
CA PRO A 138 -19.18 15.41 2.48
C PRO A 138 -19.08 13.92 2.83
N VAL A 139 -19.95 13.09 2.27
CA VAL A 139 -20.06 11.66 2.61
C VAL A 139 -20.33 10.85 1.34
N TRP A 140 -19.64 9.73 1.22
CA TRP A 140 -19.73 8.80 0.11
C TRP A 140 -20.03 7.39 0.63
N SER A 141 -20.86 6.63 -0.08
CA SER A 141 -20.87 5.18 0.04
C SER A 141 -19.64 4.62 -0.66
N MET A 142 -18.87 3.79 0.04
CA MET A 142 -17.62 3.23 -0.47
C MET A 142 -17.80 1.77 -0.86
N TYR A 143 -17.31 1.43 -2.05
CA TYR A 143 -17.27 0.08 -2.58
C TYR A 143 -15.84 -0.29 -2.96
N CYS A 144 -15.44 -1.52 -2.65
CA CYS A 144 -14.22 -2.11 -3.19
C CYS A 144 -14.62 -3.28 -4.09
N ASN A 145 -14.17 -3.27 -5.35
CA ASN A 145 -14.42 -4.33 -6.32
C ASN A 145 -15.92 -4.73 -6.41
N GLY A 146 -16.79 -3.72 -6.42
CA GLY A 146 -18.25 -3.89 -6.51
C GLY A 146 -18.96 -4.26 -5.20
N ARG A 147 -18.24 -4.45 -4.09
CA ARG A 147 -18.83 -4.76 -2.78
C ARG A 147 -18.87 -3.52 -1.91
N LYS A 148 -20.03 -3.21 -1.30
CA LYS A 148 -20.15 -2.09 -0.34
C LYS A 148 -19.37 -2.43 0.93
N VAL A 149 -18.41 -1.59 1.29
CA VAL A 149 -17.50 -1.82 2.43
C VAL A 149 -17.65 -0.79 3.55
N GLY A 150 -18.35 0.32 3.29
CA GLY A 150 -18.61 1.33 4.30
C GLY A 150 -18.85 2.70 3.69
N PHE A 151 -18.30 3.72 4.34
CA PHE A 151 -18.39 5.11 3.92
C PHE A 151 -17.00 5.73 3.78
N ALA A 152 -16.90 6.80 2.99
CA ALA A 152 -15.78 7.72 3.01
C ALA A 152 -16.28 9.12 3.36
N ILE A 153 -15.62 9.79 4.29
CA ILE A 153 -16.04 11.09 4.82
C ILE A 153 -14.98 12.12 4.46
N ARG A 154 -15.40 13.22 3.84
CA ARG A 154 -14.54 14.37 3.63
C ARG A 154 -14.27 15.05 4.95
N ARG A 155 -12.99 15.32 5.23
CA ARG A 155 -12.58 16.03 6.45
C ARG A 155 -11.52 17.07 6.15
N GLN A 156 -11.37 18.01 7.08
CA GLN A 156 -10.28 18.99 7.07
C GLN A 156 -8.97 18.34 7.52
N MET A 157 -7.86 18.95 7.12
CA MET A 157 -6.54 18.55 7.58
C MET A 157 -6.35 18.78 9.06
N THR A 158 -5.75 17.80 9.73
CA THR A 158 -5.21 17.95 11.08
C THR A 158 -3.72 18.28 11.02
N ALA A 159 -3.13 18.68 12.15
CA ALA A 159 -1.69 18.88 12.26
C ALA A 159 -0.89 17.61 11.92
N SER A 160 -1.43 16.42 12.22
CA SER A 160 -0.79 15.15 11.85
C SER A 160 -0.80 14.93 10.34
N ASP A 161 -1.89 15.24 9.65
CA ASP A 161 -1.95 15.13 8.18
C ASP A 161 -0.93 16.05 7.51
N VAL A 162 -0.80 17.28 8.01
CA VAL A 162 0.19 18.24 7.50
C VAL A 162 1.62 17.70 7.67
N ALA A 163 1.93 17.09 8.83
CA ALA A 163 3.24 16.47 9.06
C ALA A 163 3.51 15.29 8.11
N VAL A 164 2.52 14.43 7.87
CA VAL A 164 2.61 13.30 6.93
C VAL A 164 2.82 13.80 5.51
N LEU A 165 1.99 14.74 5.03
CA LEU A 165 2.10 15.25 3.66
C LEU A 165 3.39 16.04 3.43
N LYS A 166 3.91 16.73 4.45
CA LYS A 166 5.23 17.36 4.38
C LYS A 166 6.36 16.34 4.16
N GLN A 167 6.29 15.18 4.81
CA GLN A 167 7.25 14.09 4.55
C GLN A 167 7.07 13.49 3.14
N MET A 168 5.83 13.44 2.64
CA MET A 168 5.54 12.95 1.29
C MET A 168 6.02 13.86 0.16
N GLN A 169 6.43 15.10 0.44
CA GLN A 169 6.96 16.01 -0.59
C GLN A 169 8.26 15.51 -1.24
N THR A 170 9.03 14.67 -0.55
CA THR A 170 10.27 14.07 -1.10
C THR A 170 10.03 12.73 -1.79
N VAL A 171 8.79 12.22 -1.76
CA VAL A 171 8.40 10.93 -2.35
C VAL A 171 7.58 11.20 -3.61
N SER A 172 8.05 10.75 -4.77
CA SER A 172 7.27 10.85 -6.01
C SER A 172 6.27 9.69 -6.12
N VAL A 173 6.76 8.46 -6.02
CA VAL A 173 5.98 7.21 -6.09
C VAL A 173 6.58 6.20 -5.11
N GLY A 174 5.74 5.48 -4.36
CA GLY A 174 6.19 4.41 -3.49
C GLY A 174 5.19 4.01 -2.42
N ALA A 175 5.45 2.88 -1.77
CA ALA A 175 4.74 2.43 -0.57
C ALA A 175 5.75 2.16 0.55
N GLY A 176 5.38 2.45 1.79
CA GLY A 176 6.30 2.27 2.91
C GLY A 176 5.68 2.54 4.27
N VAL A 177 6.58 2.59 5.26
CA VAL A 177 6.25 2.93 6.64
C VAL A 177 6.90 4.28 6.97
N LEU A 178 6.13 5.21 7.50
CA LEU A 178 6.68 6.40 8.15
C LEU A 178 6.82 6.15 9.65
N PRO A 179 7.95 6.53 10.25
CA PRO A 179 8.10 6.51 11.69
C PRO A 179 7.04 7.43 12.32
N ALA A 180 6.41 6.98 13.41
CA ALA A 180 5.39 7.76 14.11
C ALA A 180 5.96 9.13 14.51
N VAL A 181 5.40 10.20 13.95
CA VAL A 181 5.77 11.58 14.27
C VAL A 181 4.95 12.03 15.46
N GLY A 182 5.56 12.08 16.64
CA GLY A 182 4.96 12.66 17.84
C GLY A 182 6.02 12.95 18.90
N PRO A 183 5.93 14.08 19.63
CA PRO A 183 6.91 14.47 20.66
C PRO A 183 6.88 13.59 21.92
N ASN A 184 5.92 12.66 22.02
CA ASN A 184 5.73 11.82 23.20
C ASN A 184 5.91 10.33 22.83
N LYS A 185 7.15 9.92 22.52
CA LYS A 185 7.54 8.53 22.77
C LYS A 185 7.70 8.35 24.29
N SER A 186 6.59 8.29 25.01
CA SER A 186 6.60 7.63 26.31
C SER A 186 6.63 6.14 26.03
N GLU A 187 7.71 5.48 26.44
CA GLU A 187 7.90 4.02 26.40
C GLU A 187 7.00 3.28 27.42
N VAL A 188 5.85 3.86 27.74
CA VAL A 188 4.88 3.35 28.70
C VAL A 188 3.55 3.22 27.96
N ASP A 189 3.01 2.01 28.03
CA ASP A 189 1.79 1.50 27.41
C ASP A 189 1.90 1.06 25.95
N GLY A 190 2.05 -0.26 25.80
CA GLY A 190 1.89 -0.96 24.55
C GLY A 190 0.50 -0.69 23.94
N ASP A 191 0.51 -0.45 22.63
CA ASP A 191 -0.63 -0.40 21.70
C ASP A 191 -1.06 0.97 21.13
N GLY A 192 -0.36 2.07 21.40
CA GLY A 192 -0.76 3.39 20.89
C GLY A 192 0.05 3.97 19.71
N GLY A 193 1.35 3.69 19.62
CA GLY A 193 2.26 4.31 18.64
C GLY A 193 2.51 3.43 17.41
N GLY A 194 1.47 3.18 16.62
CA GLY A 194 1.59 2.28 15.46
C GLY A 194 2.43 2.83 14.31
N ASP A 195 3.02 1.94 13.53
CA ASP A 195 3.62 2.24 12.22
C ASP A 195 2.56 2.91 11.31
N LEU A 196 2.90 4.06 10.73
CA LEU A 196 2.07 4.71 9.73
C LEU A 196 2.41 4.16 8.36
N LEU A 197 1.48 3.47 7.73
CA LEU A 197 1.64 2.94 6.37
C LEU A 197 1.25 4.01 5.37
N TYR A 198 1.93 4.06 4.22
CA TYR A 198 1.55 4.92 3.11
C TYR A 198 1.72 4.24 1.76
N LEU A 199 0.95 4.72 0.78
CA LEU A 199 1.09 4.45 -0.65
C LEU A 199 0.87 5.78 -1.39
N ARG A 200 1.85 6.17 -2.20
CA ARG A 200 1.82 7.39 -3.00
C ARG A 200 2.11 7.06 -4.45
N ALA A 201 1.31 7.61 -5.35
CA ALA A 201 1.48 7.41 -6.79
C ALA A 201 0.90 8.58 -7.58
N GLY A 202 1.32 8.69 -8.84
CA GLY A 202 0.63 9.49 -9.84
C GLY A 202 -0.65 8.78 -10.29
N PHE A 203 -1.69 9.54 -10.57
CA PHE A 203 -2.95 9.06 -11.11
C PHE A 203 -3.31 9.88 -12.35
N GLU A 204 -3.69 9.19 -13.40
CA GLU A 204 -4.38 9.81 -14.53
C GLU A 204 -5.81 10.12 -14.11
N ARG A 205 -6.15 11.41 -14.09
CA ARG A 205 -7.49 11.92 -13.84
C ARG A 205 -8.25 11.98 -15.15
N VAL A 206 -9.41 11.34 -15.18
CA VAL A 206 -10.34 11.36 -16.32
C VAL A 206 -11.65 11.96 -15.87
N VAL A 207 -12.04 13.07 -16.48
CA VAL A 207 -13.33 13.72 -16.22
C VAL A 207 -14.35 13.19 -17.22
N GLY A 208 -15.32 12.41 -16.73
CA GLY A 208 -16.41 11.91 -17.56
C GLY A 208 -17.56 12.91 -17.69
N SER A 209 -17.97 13.51 -16.57
CA SER A 209 -18.98 14.56 -16.51
C SER A 209 -18.84 15.36 -15.21
N VAL A 210 -19.74 16.33 -14.97
CA VAL A 210 -19.83 17.04 -13.68
C VAL A 210 -20.15 16.10 -12.50
N ASP A 211 -20.65 14.91 -12.79
CA ASP A 211 -21.06 13.90 -11.81
C ASP A 211 -20.17 12.66 -11.80
N SER A 212 -19.14 12.60 -12.65
CA SER A 212 -18.27 11.44 -12.76
C SER A 212 -16.82 11.83 -13.04
N GLU A 213 -15.94 11.46 -12.12
CA GLU A 213 -14.48 11.54 -12.29
C GLU A 213 -13.83 10.23 -11.87
N SER A 214 -12.78 9.81 -12.60
CA SER A 214 -11.98 8.65 -12.24
C SER A 214 -10.49 8.97 -12.18
N PHE A 215 -9.78 8.17 -11.38
CA PHE A 215 -8.36 8.30 -11.10
C PHE A 215 -7.72 6.93 -11.26
N HIS A 216 -6.85 6.77 -12.24
CA HIS A 216 -6.20 5.51 -12.57
C HIS A 216 -4.72 5.60 -12.23
N MET A 217 -4.23 4.71 -11.37
CA MET A 217 -2.83 4.71 -10.94
C MET A 217 -1.90 4.52 -12.14
N ILE A 218 -0.92 5.43 -12.26
CA ILE A 218 0.13 5.35 -13.27
C ILE A 218 1.25 4.48 -12.70
N ASN A 219 1.45 3.33 -13.33
CA ASN A 219 2.51 2.40 -12.96
C ASN A 219 3.86 2.86 -13.53
N PRO A 220 4.93 2.91 -12.72
CA PRO A 220 6.26 3.20 -13.26
C PRO A 220 6.70 2.07 -14.20
N VAL A 221 7.48 2.43 -15.22
CA VAL A 221 7.94 1.50 -16.26
C VAL A 221 8.64 0.30 -15.62
N GLY A 222 8.15 -0.91 -15.92
CA GLY A 222 8.67 -2.16 -15.36
C GLY A 222 8.02 -2.61 -14.04
N SER A 223 7.00 -1.92 -13.52
CA SER A 223 6.23 -2.41 -12.37
C SER A 223 5.23 -3.50 -12.78
N SER A 224 5.13 -4.54 -11.95
CA SER A 224 4.23 -5.65 -12.17
C SER A 224 2.82 -5.34 -11.68
N GLY A 225 1.89 -5.09 -12.60
CA GLY A 225 0.49 -5.55 -12.55
C GLY A 225 -0.45 -4.98 -11.47
N GLN A 226 -0.03 -4.06 -10.59
CA GLN A 226 -0.95 -3.44 -9.64
C GLN A 226 -1.85 -2.42 -10.36
N GLU A 227 -3.13 -2.76 -10.52
CA GLU A 227 -4.15 -1.87 -11.04
C GLU A 227 -4.94 -1.29 -9.86
N LEU A 228 -4.80 0.01 -9.63
CA LEU A 228 -5.63 0.75 -8.67
C LEU A 228 -6.40 1.85 -9.40
N SER A 229 -7.73 1.81 -9.30
CA SER A 229 -8.60 2.85 -9.82
C SER A 229 -9.56 3.35 -8.75
N ILE A 230 -9.80 4.66 -8.71
CA ILE A 230 -10.79 5.30 -7.85
C ILE A 230 -11.82 6.01 -8.73
N PHE A 231 -13.10 5.85 -8.41
CA PHE A 231 -14.21 6.45 -9.13
C PHE A 231 -15.03 7.30 -8.16
N LEU A 232 -15.27 8.56 -8.51
CA LEU A 232 -16.20 9.45 -7.83
C LEU A 232 -17.46 9.56 -8.69
N LEU A 233 -18.59 9.10 -8.17
CA LEU A 233 -19.84 8.99 -8.92
C LEU A 233 -20.99 9.66 -8.15
N ARG A 234 -21.71 10.55 -8.82
CA ARG A 234 -22.95 11.14 -8.32
C ARG A 234 -24.14 10.65 -9.16
N SER A 235 -25.02 9.88 -8.53
CA SER A 235 -26.25 9.33 -9.15
C SER A 235 -27.47 10.17 -8.79
#